data_AF-A0A3C0BIZ1-F1
#
_entry.id   AF-A0A3C0BIZ1-F1
#
_cell.length_a   1.000
_cell.length_b   1.000
_cell.length_c   1.000
_cell.angle_alpha   90.00
_cell.angle_beta   90.00
_cell.angle_gamma   90.00
#
_symmetry.space_group_name_H-M   'P 1'
#
loop_
_entity.id
_entity.type
_entity.pdbx_description
1 polymer ?
#
loop_
_entity_poly.entity_id
_entity_poly.type
_entity_poly.pdbx_seq_one_letter_code
_entity_poly.pdbx_strand_id
1 'polypeptide(L)'
;MEFRIEIINRTDAVLFSRSGGGEVFAVYDGEYADGDKIRISCSEKNVFAAVKLDDCMDTALLYLTGPFVLPVPFNEHKMSYNPKSFSGSRHYLYMRQAAATEIKTPRNLAFNPYDCHENMT
;
A
#
# COMPACT_ATOMS: atom_id res chain seq x y z
N MET A 1 -9.94 15.08 -5.06
CA MET A 1 -9.34 13.78 -4.74
C MET A 1 -8.25 13.90 -3.70
N GLU A 2 -8.47 13.35 -2.51
CA GLU A 2 -7.47 13.24 -1.44
C GLU A 2 -7.12 11.76 -1.23
N PHE A 3 -5.84 11.44 -1.22
CA PHE A 3 -5.32 10.12 -0.86
C PHE A 3 -4.85 10.10 0.57
N ARG A 4 -4.95 8.93 1.21
CA ARG A 4 -4.48 8.70 2.57
C ARG A 4 -3.79 7.34 2.70
N ILE A 5 -2.66 7.34 3.40
CA ILE A 5 -1.92 6.14 3.81
C ILE A 5 -1.90 6.11 5.34
N GLU A 6 -2.26 4.97 5.90
CA GLU A 6 -2.32 4.73 7.34
C GLU A 6 -1.61 3.43 7.68
N ILE A 7 -0.93 3.44 8.82
CA ILE A 7 -0.39 2.23 9.44
C ILE A 7 -1.21 1.99 10.70
N ILE A 8 -1.76 0.80 10.78
CA ILE A 8 -2.74 0.40 11.76
C ILE A 8 -2.21 -0.83 12.47
N ASN A 9 -2.26 -0.84 13.79
CA ASN A 9 -1.80 -1.99 14.55
C ASN A 9 -2.87 -3.11 14.59
N ARG A 10 -2.51 -4.22 15.24
CA ARG A 10 -3.42 -5.36 15.45
C ARG A 10 -4.74 -5.02 16.16
N THR A 11 -4.78 -3.95 16.97
CA THR A 11 -5.97 -3.50 17.69
C THR A 11 -6.77 -2.43 16.93
N ASP A 12 -6.49 -2.26 15.64
CA ASP A 12 -7.08 -1.25 14.76
C ASP A 12 -6.81 0.21 15.18
N ALA A 13 -5.78 0.45 16.00
CA ALA A 13 -5.31 1.78 16.35
C ALA A 13 -4.36 2.31 15.26
N VAL A 14 -4.56 3.57 14.86
CA VAL A 14 -3.74 4.22 13.84
C VAL A 14 -2.41 4.66 14.47
N LEU A 15 -1.31 4.01 14.08
CA LEU A 15 0.05 4.34 14.50
C LEU A 15 0.60 5.54 13.73
N PHE A 16 0.24 5.63 12.45
CA PHE A 16 0.69 6.67 11.54
C PHE A 16 -0.40 6.96 10.50
N SER A 17 -0.55 8.22 10.12
CA SER A 17 -1.49 8.64 9.08
C SER A 17 -0.91 9.82 8.32
N ARG A 18 -1.06 9.79 6.99
CA ARG A 18 -0.73 10.91 6.13
C ARG A 18 -1.70 11.00 4.98
N SER A 19 -2.14 12.21 4.65
CA SER A 19 -2.97 12.48 3.48
C SER A 19 -2.35 13.53 2.57
N GLY A 20 -2.83 13.58 1.33
CA GLY A 20 -2.40 14.55 0.32
C GLY A 20 -3.35 14.60 -0.87
N GLY A 21 -3.43 15.75 -1.52
CA GLY A 21 -4.29 15.98 -2.68
C GLY A 21 -3.63 15.48 -3.97
N GLY A 22 -4.24 14.49 -4.64
CA GLY A 22 -3.71 13.91 -5.88
C GLY A 22 -2.44 13.06 -5.74
N GLU A 23 -1.63 13.29 -4.71
CA GLU A 23 -0.48 12.49 -4.33
C GLU A 23 -0.19 12.59 -2.83
N VAL A 24 0.45 11.56 -2.28
CA VAL A 24 0.88 11.49 -0.89
C VAL A 24 2.19 10.71 -0.77
N PHE A 25 3.15 11.31 -0.07
CA PHE A 25 4.40 10.69 0.34
C PHE A 25 4.35 10.46 1.85
N ALA A 26 4.52 9.22 2.27
CA ALA A 26 4.53 8.81 3.66
C ALA A 26 5.90 8.25 4.03
N VAL A 27 6.48 8.78 5.11
CA VAL A 27 7.68 8.23 5.73
C VAL A 27 7.27 7.86 7.13
N TYR A 28 7.26 6.56 7.40
CA TYR A 28 6.96 6.03 8.72
C TYR A 28 8.26 5.69 9.43
N ASP A 29 8.56 6.44 10.49
CA ASP A 29 9.69 6.17 11.38
C ASP A 29 9.21 5.26 12.53
N GLY A 30 9.19 3.96 12.27
CA GLY A 30 8.83 2.91 13.22
C GLY A 30 9.11 1.52 12.66
N GLU A 31 9.18 0.53 13.56
CA GLU A 31 9.26 -0.89 13.17
C GLU A 31 7.84 -1.46 13.10
N TYR A 32 7.56 -2.27 12.08
CA TYR A 32 6.31 -3.02 12.02
C TYR A 32 6.31 -4.13 13.06
N ALA A 33 5.13 -4.42 13.61
CA ALA A 33 4.88 -5.55 14.51
C ALA A 33 3.92 -6.56 13.89
N ASP A 34 3.90 -7.77 14.43
CA ASP A 34 2.97 -8.81 14.01
C ASP A 34 1.51 -8.38 14.20
N GLY A 35 0.74 -8.45 13.12
CA GLY A 35 -0.65 -7.98 13.04
C GLY A 35 -0.83 -6.52 12.61
N ASP A 36 0.26 -5.79 12.32
CA ASP A 36 0.18 -4.47 11.70
C ASP A 36 -0.34 -4.57 10.25
N LYS A 37 -1.00 -3.51 9.81
CA LYS A 37 -1.64 -3.41 8.50
C LYS A 37 -1.36 -2.03 7.90
N ILE A 38 -1.18 -1.97 6.60
CA ILE A 38 -1.10 -0.73 5.84
C ILE A 38 -2.45 -0.52 5.16
N ARG A 39 -3.15 0.56 5.50
CA ARG A 39 -4.41 0.95 4.88
C ARG A 39 -4.20 2.12 3.94
N ILE A 40 -4.68 1.99 2.71
CA ILE A 40 -4.76 3.11 1.77
C ILE A 40 -6.22 3.40 1.44
N SER A 41 -6.52 4.68 1.24
CA SER A 41 -7.87 5.12 0.89
C SER A 41 -7.85 6.39 0.05
N CYS A 42 -8.98 6.65 -0.59
CA CYS A 42 -9.22 7.86 -1.35
C CYS A 42 -10.57 8.47 -0.95
N SER A 43 -10.67 9.80 -0.97
CA SER A 43 -11.94 10.51 -0.79
C SER A 43 -12.95 10.19 -1.91
N GLU A 44 -12.48 9.72 -3.06
CA GLU A 44 -13.28 9.36 -4.23
C GLU A 44 -13.25 7.85 -4.45
N LYS A 45 -14.32 7.30 -5.02
CA LYS A 45 -14.43 5.88 -5.37
C LYS A 45 -14.11 5.67 -6.85
N ASN A 46 -13.79 4.44 -7.23
CA ASN A 46 -13.56 4.01 -8.61
C ASN A 46 -12.38 4.74 -9.25
N VAL A 47 -11.28 4.89 -8.50
CA VAL A 47 -10.10 5.64 -8.93
C VAL A 47 -8.93 4.71 -9.22
N PHE A 48 -8.14 5.04 -10.24
CA PHE A 48 -6.85 4.39 -10.48
C PHE A 48 -5.75 5.14 -9.72
N ALA A 49 -4.97 4.40 -8.93
CA ALA A 49 -3.86 4.94 -8.16
C ALA A 49 -2.58 4.13 -8.43
N ALA A 50 -1.46 4.83 -8.60
CA ALA A 50 -0.14 4.22 -8.58
C ALA A 50 0.35 4.18 -7.12
N VAL A 51 0.64 2.98 -6.62
CA VAL A 51 0.87 2.71 -5.19
C VAL A 51 2.17 1.94 -5.00
N LYS A 52 2.99 2.40 -4.06
CA LYS A 52 4.19 1.74 -3.56
C LYS A 52 4.11 1.71 -2.03
N LEU A 53 3.96 0.52 -1.44
CA LEU A 53 3.77 0.36 0.00
C LEU A 53 5.06 0.02 0.77
N ASP A 54 6.16 -0.23 0.06
CA ASP A 54 7.47 -0.53 0.63
C ASP A 54 8.55 -0.16 -0.40
N ASP A 55 9.74 0.22 0.05
CA ASP A 55 10.82 0.68 -0.83
C ASP A 55 11.38 -0.44 -1.72
N CYS A 56 11.33 -1.68 -1.24
CA CYS A 56 11.76 -2.88 -1.93
C CYS A 56 10.66 -3.50 -2.82
N MET A 57 9.47 -2.88 -2.89
CA MET A 57 8.38 -3.28 -3.79
C MET A 57 8.27 -2.35 -5.01
N ASP A 58 7.84 -2.89 -6.15
CA ASP A 58 7.55 -2.08 -7.33
C ASP A 58 6.26 -1.28 -7.16
N THR A 59 6.20 -0.12 -7.82
CA THR A 59 4.96 0.66 -7.91
C THR A 59 3.95 -0.12 -8.74
N ALA A 60 2.78 -0.40 -8.18
CA ALA A 60 1.69 -1.08 -8.88
C ALA A 60 0.51 -0.15 -9.12
N LEU A 61 -0.21 -0.38 -10.20
CA LEU A 61 -1.43 0.34 -10.54
C LEU A 61 -2.65 -0.41 -9.99
N LEU A 62 -3.32 0.19 -9.00
CA LEU A 62 -4.51 -0.34 -8.34
C LEU A 62 -5.76 0.40 -8.81
N TYR A 63 -6.89 -0.30 -8.82
CA TYR A 63 -8.21 0.28 -9.00
C TYR A 63 -8.95 0.23 -7.66
N LEU A 64 -9.18 1.38 -7.05
CA LEU A 64 -9.75 1.50 -5.71
C LEU A 64 -11.24 1.79 -5.77
N THR A 65 -12.05 0.82 -5.37
CA THR A 65 -13.50 0.94 -5.15
C THR A 65 -13.84 1.33 -3.71
N GLY A 66 -12.89 1.17 -2.79
CA GLY A 66 -12.95 1.50 -1.37
C GLY A 66 -11.55 1.47 -0.73
N PRO A 67 -11.46 1.50 0.61
CA PRO A 67 -10.20 1.31 1.31
C PRO A 67 -9.59 -0.05 0.98
N PHE A 68 -8.28 -0.06 0.72
CA PHE A 68 -7.50 -1.29 0.57
C PHE A 68 -6.61 -1.46 1.79
N VAL A 69 -6.46 -2.69 2.25
CA VAL A 69 -5.66 -3.04 3.43
C VAL A 69 -4.70 -4.15 3.07
N LEU A 70 -3.40 -3.88 3.23
CA LEU A 70 -2.35 -4.88 3.12
C LEU A 70 -1.91 -5.29 4.54
N PRO A 71 -2.09 -6.54 4.96
CA PRO A 71 -1.44 -7.06 6.16
C PRO A 71 0.09 -7.02 5.98
N VAL A 72 0.82 -6.51 6.97
CA VAL A 72 2.29 -6.53 6.90
C VAL A 72 2.74 -7.99 7.05
N PRO A 73 3.49 -8.55 6.08
CA PRO A 73 3.85 -9.95 6.12
C PRO A 73 4.86 -10.25 7.25
N PHE A 74 4.50 -11.19 8.11
CA PHE A 74 5.34 -11.70 9.19
C PHE A 74 5.55 -13.21 9.09
N ASN A 75 6.60 -13.71 9.73
CA ASN A 75 6.95 -15.14 9.78
C ASN A 75 6.97 -15.80 8.39
N GLU A 76 6.18 -16.85 8.18
CA GLU A 76 6.14 -17.60 6.93
C GLU A 76 5.65 -16.76 5.74
N HIS A 77 4.73 -15.82 6.00
CA HIS A 77 4.20 -14.93 4.95
C HIS A 77 5.26 -13.97 4.38
N LYS A 78 6.34 -13.73 5.13
CA LYS A 78 7.47 -12.90 4.68
C LYS A 78 8.41 -13.64 3.73
N MET A 79 8.40 -14.97 3.69
CA MET A 79 9.35 -15.75 2.89
C MET A 79 9.25 -15.48 1.38
N SER A 80 8.05 -15.12 0.91
CA SER A 80 7.80 -14.79 -0.51
C SER A 80 8.22 -13.37 -0.91
N TYR A 81 8.56 -12.52 0.07
CA TYR A 81 8.95 -11.13 -0.15
C TYR A 81 10.47 -10.97 -0.15
N ASN A 82 10.94 -9.82 -0.62
CA ASN A 82 12.33 -9.44 -0.43
C ASN A 82 12.65 -9.42 1.08
N PRO A 83 13.76 -10.01 1.55
CA PRO A 83 14.11 -10.01 2.98
C PRO A 83 14.20 -8.62 3.61
N LYS A 84 14.41 -7.57 2.80
CA LYS A 84 14.45 -6.17 3.25
C LYS A 84 13.07 -5.50 3.32
N SER A 85 12.06 -6.03 2.64
CA SER A 85 10.71 -5.47 2.70
C SER A 85 10.17 -5.53 4.13
N PHE A 86 9.45 -4.47 4.51
CA PHE A 86 8.80 -4.32 5.81
C PHE A 86 9.75 -4.52 7.00
N SER A 87 11.04 -4.25 6.82
CA SER A 87 12.09 -4.49 7.80
C SER A 87 12.82 -3.21 8.19
N GLY A 88 13.23 -3.11 9.44
CA GLY A 88 13.88 -1.92 9.97
C GLY A 88 12.90 -0.86 10.45
N SER A 89 13.43 0.31 10.77
CA SER A 89 12.74 1.36 11.52
C SER A 89 12.27 2.54 10.68
N ARG A 90 12.43 2.49 9.36
CA ARG A 90 12.02 3.59 8.47
C ARG A 90 11.52 3.07 7.14
N HIS A 91 10.29 3.43 6.81
CA HIS A 91 9.57 2.90 5.64
C HIS A 91 9.07 4.03 4.77
N TYR A 92 9.30 3.90 3.46
CA TYR A 92 8.80 4.84 2.46
C TYR A 92 7.59 4.25 1.75
N LEU A 93 6.48 4.99 1.80
CA LEU A 93 5.25 4.66 1.09
C LEU A 93 4.84 5.84 0.21
N TYR A 94 4.24 5.52 -0.93
CA TYR A 94 3.85 6.49 -1.92
C TYR A 94 2.56 6.08 -2.60
N MET A 95 1.71 7.07 -2.83
CA MET A 95 0.49 6.90 -3.58
C MET A 95 0.19 8.16 -4.37
N ARG A 96 -0.17 8.02 -5.65
CA ARG A 96 -0.63 9.13 -6.47
C ARG A 96 -1.71 8.72 -7.45
N GLN A 97 -2.33 9.73 -8.05
CA GLN A 97 -3.23 9.55 -9.18
C GLN A 97 -2.48 8.87 -10.32
N ALA A 98 -3.09 7.84 -10.89
CA ALA A 98 -2.56 7.24 -12.11
C ALA A 98 -2.73 8.20 -13.29
N ALA A 99 -1.69 8.31 -14.11
CA ALA A 99 -1.76 9.07 -15.35
C ALA A 99 -2.65 8.33 -16.37
N ALA A 100 -3.33 9.08 -17.24
CA ALA A 100 -4.21 8.50 -18.26
C ALA A 100 -3.47 7.56 -19.22
N THR A 101 -2.17 7.79 -19.43
CA THR A 101 -1.30 6.90 -20.22
C THR A 101 -1.08 5.56 -19.53
N GLU A 102 -0.76 5.56 -18.24
CA GLU A 102 -0.54 4.33 -17.44
C GLU A 102 -1.79 3.43 -17.42
N ILE A 103 -2.99 4.01 -17.40
CA ILE A 103 -4.25 3.26 -17.42
C ILE A 103 -4.50 2.60 -18.78
N LYS A 104 -4.06 3.21 -19.88
CA LYS A 104 -4.34 2.76 -21.25
C LYS A 104 -3.26 1.85 -21.83
N THR A 105 -2.07 1.80 -21.22
CA THR A 105 -0.96 0.98 -21.71
C THR A 105 -1.18 -0.50 -21.36
N PRO A 106 -0.89 -1.45 -22.28
CA PRO A 106 -0.89 -2.87 -21.97
C PRO A 106 0.03 -3.19 -20.79
N ARG A 107 -0.44 -4.06 -19.89
CA ARG A 107 0.28 -4.44 -18.67
C ARG A 107 0.17 -5.93 -18.41
N ASN A 108 1.11 -6.45 -17.62
CA ASN A 108 1.00 -7.81 -17.12
C ASN A 108 -0.10 -7.86 -16.05
N LEU A 109 -1.23 -8.48 -16.37
CA LEU A 109 -2.36 -8.64 -15.44
C LEU A 109 -2.08 -9.67 -14.35
N ALA A 110 -1.15 -10.61 -14.58
CA ALA A 110 -0.74 -11.60 -13.58
C ALA A 110 0.23 -11.02 -12.55
N PHE A 111 0.81 -9.84 -12.81
CA PHE A 111 1.69 -9.17 -11.85
C PHE A 111 0.86 -8.37 -10.85
N ASN A 112 0.64 -8.96 -9.67
CA ASN A 112 -0.01 -8.32 -8.54
C ASN A 112 0.86 -8.44 -7.28
N PRO A 113 1.74 -7.45 -7.00
CA PRO A 113 2.62 -7.51 -5.83
C PRO A 113 1.89 -7.36 -4.49
N TYR A 114 0.60 -7.00 -4.53
CA TYR A 114 -0.27 -6.85 -3.36
C TYR A 114 -1.31 -7.97 -3.29
N ASP A 115 -1.04 -9.11 -3.95
CA ASP A 115 -1.88 -10.29 -3.81
C ASP A 115 -1.61 -10.97 -2.46
N CYS A 116 -2.61 -10.98 -1.59
CA CYS A 116 -2.57 -11.67 -0.31
C CYS A 116 -3.87 -12.43 -0.06
N HIS A 117 -3.83 -13.42 0.84
CA HIS A 117 -4.97 -14.29 1.13
C HIS A 117 -6.17 -13.50 1.68
N GLU A 118 -5.91 -12.37 2.32
CA GLU A 118 -6.89 -11.48 2.93
C GLU A 118 -7.60 -10.55 1.93
N ASN A 119 -7.20 -10.58 0.65
CA ASN A 119 -7.88 -9.82 -0.39
C ASN A 119 -9.32 -10.31 -0.54
N MET A 120 -10.28 -9.43 -0.28
CA MET A 120 -11.69 -9.69 -0.55
C MET A 120 -12.02 -9.32 -2.00
N THR A 121 -12.69 -10.24 -2.71
CA THR A 121 -13.18 -10.04 -4.09
C THR A 121 -14.43 -9.16 -4.15
#